data_AF-A0A4Q5YN58-F1
#
_entry.id   AF-A0A4Q5YN58-F1
#
_cell.length_a   1.000
_cell.length_b   1.000
_cell.length_c   1.000
_cell.angle_alpha   90.00
_cell.angle_beta   90.00
_cell.angle_gamma   90.00
#
_symmetry.space_group_name_H-M   'P 1'
#
loop_
_entity.id
_entity.type
_entity.pdbx_description
1 polymer ?
#
loop_
_entity_poly.entity_id
_entity_poly.type
_entity_poly.pdbx_seq_one_letter_code
_entity_poly.pdbx_strand_id
1 'polypeptide(L)'
;YVQEAIDICKAAGFDFIILESAGVGQSDASILDYCSLSMYVMTPEYGAPSQLEKINMLDYADVICLNKFDKAGALDALHDVRKQYKRNHSLWDAKDDDLPVVGTIAAQFNDAGVNELFERLMEKVESKTGIVFKGHAEHHPHSKDTSNQSTIIPPKRVRYLAEIAETINEYDQWVNDQASIARQLYHIQGLSSSLSTGMMQELDMLQQSLKDNLHPECKKLLDSWTGLRERYGKEFYEFKVRDKIIKQPLTYKSLSGTTLPKVLLPKYSDWGDILKWQLQENVPGEFPFTAGVFPLKREGEDPTRMFAGEGGPERTNRRFHYVSLGQPAKRLSTAFDSVTLYGEDPAYRPDIYGKVGNSGVSIATVDDAKKLYSGFDLCDPKTSVSMT
;
A
#
# COMPACT_ATOMS: atom_id res chain seq x y z
N TYR A 1 17.91 -5.13 42.31
CA TYR A 1 17.86 -5.91 41.06
C TYR A 1 18.71 -5.33 39.94
N VAL A 2 18.61 -4.04 39.57
CA VAL A 2 19.42 -3.48 38.45
C VAL A 2 20.93 -3.57 38.72
N GLN A 3 21.39 -3.12 39.89
CA GLN A 3 22.81 -3.19 40.26
C GLN A 3 23.37 -4.62 40.24
N GLU A 4 22.62 -5.58 40.79
CA GLU A 4 23.03 -6.98 40.84
C GLU A 4 23.20 -7.57 39.42
N ALA A 5 22.31 -7.24 38.48
CA ALA A 5 22.43 -7.67 37.09
C ALA A 5 23.68 -7.08 36.41
N ILE A 6 23.97 -5.81 36.66
CA ILE A 6 25.18 -5.13 36.16
C ILE A 6 26.44 -5.82 36.71
N ASP A 7 26.46 -6.12 38.01
CA ASP A 7 27.61 -6.77 38.65
C ASP A 7 27.86 -8.17 38.09
N ILE A 8 26.80 -8.92 37.76
CA ILE A 8 26.92 -10.22 37.07
C ILE A 8 27.53 -10.05 35.68
N CYS A 9 27.06 -9.09 34.88
CA CYS A 9 27.62 -8.81 33.55
C CYS A 9 29.09 -8.39 33.63
N LYS A 10 29.46 -7.57 34.62
CA LYS A 10 30.86 -7.18 34.86
C LYS A 10 31.72 -8.39 35.24
N ALA A 11 31.24 -9.24 36.15
CA ALA A 11 31.93 -10.45 36.56
C ALA A 11 32.10 -11.46 35.40
N ALA A 12 31.16 -11.50 34.46
CA ALA A 12 31.25 -12.31 33.25
C ALA A 12 32.27 -11.77 32.22
N GLY A 13 32.83 -10.57 32.43
CA GLY A 13 33.88 -10.02 31.58
C GLY A 13 33.39 -9.40 30.27
N PHE A 14 32.14 -8.92 30.21
CA PHE A 14 31.67 -8.14 29.05
C PHE A 14 32.43 -6.81 28.93
N ASP A 15 32.87 -6.47 27.71
CA ASP A 15 33.63 -5.24 27.43
C ASP A 15 32.77 -3.97 27.49
N PHE A 16 31.47 -4.09 27.20
CA PHE A 16 30.51 -2.99 27.18
C PHE A 16 29.13 -3.47 27.59
N ILE A 17 28.47 -2.75 28.50
CA ILE A 17 27.14 -3.09 29.04
C ILE A 17 26.19 -1.96 28.70
N ILE A 18 25.15 -2.25 27.91
CA ILE A 18 24.08 -1.31 27.56
C ILE A 18 22.89 -1.56 28.48
N LEU A 19 22.43 -0.50 29.14
CA LEU A 19 21.24 -0.52 29.99
C LEU A 19 20.16 0.38 29.35
N GLU A 20 19.09 -0.25 28.87
CA GLU A 20 17.91 0.46 28.37
C GLU A 20 16.84 0.52 29.47
N SER A 21 16.37 1.73 29.80
CA SER A 21 15.26 1.91 30.73
C SER A 21 13.92 1.68 30.04
N ALA A 22 12.88 1.34 30.81
CA ALA A 22 11.51 1.50 30.32
C ALA A 22 11.24 2.99 30.00
N GLY A 23 10.17 3.28 29.23
CA GLY A 23 9.81 4.65 28.88
C GLY A 23 9.68 5.54 30.12
N VAL A 24 10.59 6.50 30.25
CA VAL A 24 10.68 7.40 31.39
C VAL A 24 9.72 8.58 31.24
N GLY A 25 9.11 9.00 32.35
CA GLY A 25 8.43 10.29 32.40
C GLY A 25 9.45 11.44 32.33
N GLN A 26 8.96 12.67 32.11
CA GLN A 26 9.83 13.84 31.94
C GLN A 26 10.79 14.10 33.13
N SER A 27 10.43 13.68 34.34
CA SER A 27 11.22 13.93 35.56
C SER A 27 12.12 12.78 36.02
N ASP A 28 12.07 11.61 35.38
CA ASP A 28 12.82 10.44 35.84
C ASP A 28 14.25 10.45 35.27
N ALA A 29 15.23 10.39 36.16
CA ALA A 29 16.66 10.33 35.86
C ALA A 29 17.38 9.23 36.66
N SER A 30 16.62 8.27 37.20
CA SER A 30 17.14 7.18 38.06
C SER A 30 18.19 6.30 37.38
N ILE A 31 18.22 6.28 36.04
CA ILE A 31 19.18 5.51 35.25
C ILE A 31 20.64 5.96 35.49
N LEU A 32 20.84 7.22 35.87
CA LEU A 32 22.16 7.83 36.08
C LEU A 32 22.93 7.18 37.23
N ASP A 33 22.24 6.65 38.23
CA ASP A 33 22.86 5.99 39.38
C ASP A 33 23.52 4.64 39.00
N TYR A 34 23.22 4.14 37.80
CA TYR A 34 23.61 2.79 37.34
C TYR A 34 24.51 2.80 36.10
N CYS A 35 24.84 3.96 35.51
CA CYS A 35 25.63 4.04 34.28
C CYS A 35 26.81 5.02 34.38
N SER A 36 27.88 4.72 33.64
CA SER A 36 29.03 5.62 33.49
C SER A 36 28.79 6.71 32.44
N LEU A 37 27.87 6.45 31.51
CA LEU A 37 27.52 7.32 30.40
C LEU A 37 26.02 7.19 30.12
N SER A 38 25.37 8.31 29.83
CA SER A 38 23.93 8.36 29.61
C SER A 38 23.57 8.93 28.24
N MET A 39 22.60 8.29 27.58
CA MET A 39 22.01 8.77 26.34
C MET A 39 20.51 9.00 26.54
N TYR A 40 20.03 10.19 26.21
CA TYR A 40 18.59 10.47 26.21
C TYR A 40 18.02 10.40 24.80
N VAL A 41 17.05 9.51 24.60
CA VAL A 41 16.37 9.34 23.31
C VAL A 41 14.98 9.99 23.38
N MET A 42 14.67 10.86 22.42
CA MET A 42 13.37 11.51 22.30
C MET A 42 12.91 11.59 20.85
N THR A 43 11.64 11.94 20.64
CA THR A 43 11.06 12.18 19.31
C THR A 43 10.81 13.67 19.09
N PRO A 44 10.63 14.14 17.84
CA PRO A 44 10.22 15.51 17.54
C PRO A 44 8.88 15.95 18.16
N GLU A 45 8.08 15.00 18.65
CA GLU A 45 6.73 15.23 19.17
C GLU A 45 6.73 15.38 20.70
N TYR A 46 7.34 16.44 21.22
CA TYR A 46 7.36 16.76 22.67
C TYR A 46 6.35 17.84 23.09
N GLY A 47 5.54 18.33 22.13
CA GLY A 47 4.59 19.41 22.36
C GLY A 47 5.24 20.79 22.25
N ALA A 48 4.96 21.68 23.20
CA ALA A 48 5.49 23.04 23.17
C ALA A 48 6.98 23.08 23.61
N PRO A 49 7.81 24.01 23.11
CA PRO A 49 9.21 24.15 23.51
C PRO A 49 9.42 24.29 25.03
N SER A 50 8.46 24.90 25.74
CA SER A 50 8.49 25.03 27.21
C SER A 50 8.40 23.70 27.97
N GLN A 51 8.05 22.59 27.30
CA GLN A 51 8.08 21.27 27.93
C GLN A 51 9.51 20.76 28.09
N LEU A 52 10.46 21.20 27.26
CA LEU A 52 11.86 20.81 27.35
C LEU A 52 12.48 21.25 28.68
N GLU A 53 12.03 22.38 29.24
CA GLU A 53 12.47 22.88 30.55
C GLU A 53 12.10 21.95 31.72
N LYS A 54 11.19 20.99 31.51
CA LYS A 54 10.75 20.02 32.52
C LYS A 54 11.42 18.65 32.38
N ILE A 55 12.21 18.45 31.33
CA ILE A 55 12.84 17.18 31.05
C ILE A 55 14.19 17.13 31.76
N ASN A 56 14.23 16.47 32.92
CA ASN A 56 15.44 16.37 33.74
C ASN A 56 16.61 15.76 32.97
N MET A 57 16.36 14.77 32.11
CA MET A 57 17.43 14.13 31.33
C MET A 57 18.17 15.09 30.39
N LEU A 58 17.60 16.23 30.00
CA LEU A 58 18.32 17.24 29.21
C LEU A 58 19.42 17.97 30.01
N ASP A 59 19.38 17.91 31.34
CA ASP A 59 20.42 18.46 32.21
C ASP A 59 21.60 17.49 32.41
N TYR A 60 21.36 16.18 32.28
CA TYR A 60 22.32 15.16 32.70
C TYR A 60 22.82 14.26 31.56
N ALA A 61 22.11 14.18 30.44
CA ALA A 61 22.49 13.32 29.33
C ALA A 61 23.83 13.74 28.71
N ASP A 62 24.70 12.75 28.48
CA ASP A 62 25.97 12.98 27.78
C ASP A 62 25.77 13.18 26.29
N VAL A 63 24.77 12.47 25.74
CA VAL A 63 24.36 12.55 24.34
C VAL A 63 22.84 12.52 24.25
N ILE A 64 22.27 13.38 23.43
CA ILE A 64 20.83 13.42 23.13
C ILE A 64 20.62 12.92 21.70
N CYS A 65 19.74 11.94 21.57
CA CYS A 65 19.31 11.36 20.32
C CYS A 65 17.86 11.80 20.04
N LEU A 66 17.68 12.68 19.07
CA LEU A 66 16.37 13.05 18.55
C LEU A 66 16.00 12.09 17.41
N ASN A 67 15.44 10.92 17.77
CA ASN A 67 15.09 9.85 16.86
C ASN A 67 13.73 10.09 16.17
N LYS A 68 13.46 9.38 15.08
CA LYS A 68 12.31 9.63 14.17
C LYS A 68 12.40 11.01 13.51
N PHE A 69 13.60 11.36 13.08
CA PHE A 69 13.88 12.61 12.38
C PHE A 69 13.17 12.74 11.02
N ASP A 70 12.51 11.67 10.56
CA ASP A 70 11.64 11.64 9.40
C ASP A 70 10.31 12.41 9.60
N LYS A 71 9.94 12.68 10.85
CA LYS A 71 8.68 13.34 11.22
C LYS A 71 8.68 14.84 10.91
N ALA A 72 7.48 15.37 10.73
CA ALA A 72 7.28 16.81 10.55
C ALA A 72 7.75 17.58 11.79
N GLY A 73 8.41 18.72 11.59
CA GLY A 73 8.94 19.56 12.68
C GLY A 73 10.25 19.04 13.29
N ALA A 74 10.89 18.01 12.73
CA ALA A 74 12.16 17.48 13.25
C ALA A 74 13.31 18.50 13.29
N LEU A 75 13.41 19.38 12.30
CA LEU A 75 14.42 20.45 12.27
C LEU A 75 14.17 21.50 13.37
N ASP A 76 12.92 21.91 13.56
CA ASP A 76 12.54 22.84 14.62
C ASP A 76 12.77 22.21 16.00
N ALA A 77 12.43 20.92 16.13
CA ALA A 77 12.71 20.13 17.32
C ALA A 77 14.20 20.06 17.67
N LEU A 78 15.05 19.85 16.66
CA LEU A 78 16.49 19.84 16.85
C LEU A 78 17.01 21.19 17.34
N HIS A 79 16.51 22.28 16.75
CA HIS A 79 16.86 23.63 17.15
C HIS A 79 16.47 23.91 18.60
N ASP A 80 15.24 23.59 18.99
CA ASP A 80 14.73 23.81 20.34
C ASP A 80 15.51 23.00 21.39
N VAL A 81 15.78 21.72 21.11
CA VAL A 81 16.55 20.85 22.00
C VAL A 81 17.99 21.33 22.15
N ARG A 82 18.66 21.71 21.05
CA ARG A 82 20.01 22.31 21.09
C ARG A 82 20.03 23.58 21.93
N LYS A 83 19.04 24.46 21.75
CA LYS A 83 18.90 25.71 22.52
C LYS A 83 18.67 25.44 24.01
N GLN A 84 17.83 24.47 24.35
CA GLN A 84 17.61 24.10 25.74
C GLN A 84 18.87 23.49 26.37
N TYR A 85 19.56 22.60 25.65
CA TYR A 85 20.81 21.99 26.11
C TYR A 85 21.87 23.05 26.43
N LYS A 86 22.06 24.06 25.55
CA LYS A 86 22.97 25.19 25.81
C LYS A 86 22.63 25.94 27.10
N ARG A 87 21.34 26.17 27.36
CA ARG A 87 20.87 26.86 28.57
C ARG A 87 21.18 26.04 29.82
N ASN A 88 20.83 24.75 29.81
CA ASN A 88 21.04 23.83 30.92
C ASN A 88 22.52 23.74 31.31
N HIS A 89 23.42 23.78 30.31
CA HIS A 89 24.87 23.65 30.51
C HIS A 89 25.65 24.97 30.50
N SER A 90 24.96 26.12 30.43
CA SER A 90 25.58 27.47 30.34
C SER A 90 26.57 27.66 29.18
N LEU A 91 26.33 27.00 28.05
CA LEU A 91 27.18 27.00 26.84
C LEU A 91 26.72 28.06 25.82
N TRP A 92 26.82 29.35 26.17
CA TRP A 92 26.26 30.45 25.35
C TRP A 92 26.97 30.67 24.01
N ASP A 93 28.27 30.40 23.94
CA ASP A 93 29.12 30.64 22.76
C ASP A 93 29.40 29.37 21.92
N ALA A 94 28.92 28.20 22.36
CA ALA A 94 29.14 26.94 21.64
C ALA A 94 28.39 26.92 20.30
N LYS A 95 29.00 26.35 19.26
CA LYS A 95 28.31 26.14 17.98
C LYS A 95 27.33 24.98 18.10
N ASP A 96 26.27 25.01 17.29
CA ASP A 96 25.23 23.98 17.30
C ASP A 96 25.80 22.60 16.96
N ASP A 97 26.73 22.54 16.01
CA ASP A 97 27.39 21.31 15.57
C ASP A 97 28.28 20.68 16.65
N ASP A 98 28.76 21.47 17.63
CA ASP A 98 29.60 20.98 18.72
C ASP A 98 28.75 20.34 19.85
N LEU A 99 27.44 20.60 19.89
CA LEU A 99 26.55 20.08 20.93
C LEU A 99 26.27 18.60 20.72
N PRO A 100 26.24 17.77 21.78
CA PRO A 100 25.97 16.34 21.66
C PRO A 100 24.48 16.06 21.47
N VAL A 101 23.84 16.71 20.49
CA VAL A 101 22.43 16.57 20.13
C VAL A 101 22.34 16.20 18.65
N VAL A 102 21.95 14.96 18.38
CA VAL A 102 21.97 14.37 17.04
C VAL A 102 20.56 13.96 16.61
N GLY A 103 20.16 14.36 15.40
CA GLY A 103 18.93 13.90 14.77
C GLY A 103 19.13 12.57 14.04
N THR A 104 18.33 11.54 14.37
CA THR A 104 18.52 10.18 13.84
C THR A 104 17.25 9.56 13.28
N ILE A 105 17.40 8.63 12.33
CA ILE A 105 16.32 7.80 11.80
C ILE A 105 16.73 6.34 11.92
N ALA A 106 16.53 5.74 13.10
CA ALA A 106 16.92 4.34 13.34
C ALA A 106 16.21 3.32 12.44
N ALA A 107 15.05 3.68 11.86
CA ALA A 107 14.33 2.84 10.90
C ALA A 107 14.98 2.81 9.51
N GLN A 108 15.88 3.74 9.21
CA GLN A 108 16.59 3.82 7.95
C GLN A 108 17.89 3.01 8.06
N PHE A 109 18.06 2.07 7.13
CA PHE A 109 19.32 1.32 7.05
C PHE A 109 20.49 2.26 6.72
N ASN A 110 21.58 2.13 7.48
CA ASN A 110 22.78 2.95 7.34
C ASN A 110 22.50 4.46 7.37
N ASP A 111 21.70 4.88 8.36
CA ASP A 111 21.39 6.29 8.62
C ASP A 111 22.64 7.07 9.03
N ALA A 112 22.82 8.25 8.42
CA ALA A 112 23.98 9.10 8.70
C ALA A 112 23.97 9.64 10.15
N GLY A 113 22.79 9.98 10.68
CA GLY A 113 22.66 10.47 12.05
C GLY A 113 22.91 9.38 13.09
N VAL A 114 22.51 8.14 12.83
CA VAL A 114 22.86 7.01 13.71
C VAL A 114 24.38 6.78 13.73
N ASN A 115 25.06 6.93 12.58
CA ASN A 115 26.52 6.84 12.52
C ASN A 115 27.18 7.98 13.33
N GLU A 116 26.71 9.23 13.17
CA GLU A 116 27.19 10.36 13.99
C GLU A 116 26.92 10.14 15.49
N LEU A 117 25.74 9.63 15.86
CA LEU A 117 25.40 9.31 17.24
C LEU A 117 26.38 8.29 17.82
N PHE A 118 26.71 7.25 17.05
CA PHE A 118 27.69 6.24 17.45
C PHE A 118 29.08 6.85 17.67
N GLU A 119 29.56 7.68 16.75
CA GLU A 119 30.85 8.39 16.87
C GLU A 119 30.91 9.23 18.15
N ARG A 120 29.89 10.08 18.39
CA ARG A 120 29.82 10.91 19.61
C ARG A 120 29.73 10.09 20.89
N LEU A 121 29.01 8.96 20.87
CA LEU A 121 28.94 8.06 22.03
C LEU A 121 30.32 7.49 22.35
N MET A 122 31.07 7.03 21.35
CA MET A 122 32.41 6.46 21.55
C MET A 122 33.42 7.51 22.05
N GLU A 123 33.38 8.74 21.51
CA GLU A 123 34.18 9.87 22.02
C GLU A 123 33.87 10.17 23.48
N LYS A 124 32.59 10.13 23.87
CA LYS A 124 32.19 10.34 25.26
C LYS A 124 32.63 9.20 26.17
N VAL A 125 32.58 7.94 25.71
CA VAL A 125 33.12 6.79 26.44
C VAL A 125 34.62 6.99 26.72
N GLU A 126 35.41 7.32 25.70
CA GLU A 126 36.83 7.60 25.86
C GLU A 126 37.07 8.73 26.88
N SER A 127 36.37 9.86 26.72
CA SER A 127 36.57 11.02 27.60
C SER A 127 36.22 10.76 29.07
N LYS A 128 35.19 9.93 29.35
CA LYS A 128 34.70 9.67 30.72
C LYS A 128 35.38 8.49 31.40
N THR A 129 35.74 7.47 30.64
CA THR A 129 36.23 6.20 31.18
C THR A 129 37.71 5.95 30.90
N GLY A 130 38.30 6.67 29.95
CA GLY A 130 39.66 6.43 29.46
C GLY A 130 39.81 5.16 28.63
N ILE A 131 38.70 4.48 28.31
CA ILE A 131 38.69 3.24 27.54
C ILE A 131 38.58 3.57 26.05
N VAL A 132 39.49 3.01 25.26
CA VAL A 132 39.49 3.13 23.79
C VAL A 132 39.28 1.74 23.19
N PHE A 133 38.20 1.58 22.43
CA PHE A 133 37.94 0.34 21.71
C PHE A 133 38.82 0.26 20.45
N LYS A 134 39.30 -0.95 20.12
CA LYS A 134 40.16 -1.17 18.95
C LYS A 134 39.32 -1.17 17.67
N GLY A 135 39.57 -0.20 16.78
CA GLY A 135 38.95 -0.10 15.46
C GLY A 135 39.12 1.32 14.90
N HIS A 136 39.13 1.47 13.57
CA HIS A 136 39.02 2.78 12.94
C HIS A 136 37.53 3.10 12.78
N ALA A 137 37.00 4.03 13.57
CA ALA A 137 35.81 4.76 13.18
C ALA A 137 36.26 5.86 12.21
N GLU A 138 35.77 5.84 10.98
CA GLU A 138 35.97 6.99 10.09
C GLU A 138 35.13 8.14 10.65
N HIS A 139 35.79 9.15 11.22
CA HIS A 139 35.09 10.36 11.64
C HIS A 139 34.61 11.10 10.41
N HIS A 140 33.30 11.13 10.20
CA HIS A 140 32.72 11.89 9.12
C HIS A 140 32.54 13.35 9.57
N PRO A 141 32.86 14.36 8.73
CA PRO A 141 32.59 15.75 9.10
C PRO A 141 31.08 15.91 9.25
N HIS A 142 30.63 16.07 10.51
CA HIS A 142 29.26 16.26 11.00
C HIS A 142 28.61 17.54 10.42
N SER A 143 28.57 17.65 9.10
CA SER A 143 28.30 18.86 8.33
C SER A 143 26.97 18.81 7.60
N LYS A 144 26.27 17.67 7.66
CA LYS A 144 24.95 17.46 7.06
C LYS A 144 24.10 16.69 8.05
N ASP A 145 23.01 17.31 8.50
CA ASP A 145 21.96 16.61 9.23
C ASP A 145 21.46 15.41 8.40
N THR A 146 20.94 14.39 9.08
CA THR A 146 20.26 13.25 8.45
C THR A 146 19.29 13.74 7.39
N SER A 147 19.59 13.49 6.12
CA SER A 147 18.70 13.86 5.03
C SER A 147 17.62 12.78 4.93
N ASN A 148 16.38 13.18 5.12
CA ASN A 148 15.21 12.35 4.92
C ASN A 148 15.27 11.73 3.50
N GLN A 149 15.58 10.44 3.39
CA GLN A 149 15.50 9.75 2.11
C GLN A 149 14.04 9.74 1.63
N SER A 150 13.83 9.57 0.33
CA SER A 150 12.52 9.68 -0.33
C SER A 150 11.41 8.93 0.42
N THR A 151 10.51 9.66 1.07
CA THR A 151 9.31 9.06 1.67
C THR A 151 8.45 8.43 0.58
N ILE A 152 8.02 7.17 0.76
CA ILE A 152 7.14 6.48 -0.20
C ILE A 152 5.85 7.29 -0.43
N ILE A 153 5.29 7.83 0.65
CA ILE A 153 4.10 8.70 0.63
C ILE A 153 4.51 10.07 1.16
N PRO A 154 4.43 11.14 0.34
CA PRO A 154 4.77 12.48 0.80
C PRO A 154 3.76 12.97 1.85
N PRO A 155 4.16 13.81 2.83
CA PRO A 155 3.28 14.28 3.91
C PRO A 155 1.96 14.89 3.42
N LYS A 156 1.98 15.59 2.28
CA LYS A 156 0.78 16.19 1.66
C LYS A 156 -0.26 15.16 1.15
N ARG A 157 0.09 13.88 1.06
CA ARG A 157 -0.80 12.80 0.58
C ARG A 157 -1.17 11.79 1.66
N VAL A 158 -0.85 12.03 2.94
CA VAL A 158 -1.13 11.08 4.04
C VAL A 158 -2.63 10.73 4.14
N ARG A 159 -3.52 11.63 3.69
CA ARG A 159 -4.99 11.43 3.72
C ARG A 159 -5.58 10.82 2.44
N TYR A 160 -4.77 10.30 1.51
CA TYR A 160 -5.26 9.79 0.22
C TYR A 160 -6.39 8.75 0.32
N LEU A 161 -6.41 7.89 1.36
CA LEU A 161 -7.51 6.94 1.55
C LEU A 161 -8.83 7.63 1.97
N ALA A 162 -8.75 8.72 2.72
CA ALA A 162 -9.92 9.54 3.05
C ALA A 162 -10.44 10.26 1.80
N GLU A 163 -9.55 10.81 0.98
CA GLU A 163 -9.90 11.44 -0.31
C GLU A 163 -10.62 10.44 -1.24
N ILE A 164 -10.17 9.18 -1.29
CA ILE A 164 -10.82 8.11 -2.07
C ILE A 164 -12.24 7.82 -1.52
N ALA A 165 -12.39 7.71 -0.20
CA ALA A 165 -13.69 7.45 0.42
C ALA A 165 -14.67 8.61 0.20
N GLU A 166 -14.20 9.86 0.33
CA GLU A 166 -14.97 11.07 0.02
C GLU A 166 -15.42 11.06 -1.45
N THR A 167 -14.53 10.76 -2.38
CA THR A 167 -14.84 10.67 -3.82
C THR A 167 -15.95 9.64 -4.12
N ILE A 168 -15.92 8.48 -3.45
CA ILE A 168 -16.95 7.43 -3.63
C ILE A 168 -18.30 7.92 -3.10
N ASN A 169 -18.32 8.53 -1.91
CA ASN A 169 -19.56 9.06 -1.32
C ASN A 169 -20.15 10.21 -2.14
N GLU A 170 -19.30 11.10 -2.64
CA GLU A 170 -19.71 12.19 -3.54
C GLU A 170 -20.31 11.64 -4.84
N TYR A 171 -19.70 10.60 -5.41
CA TYR A 171 -20.22 9.92 -6.59
C TYR A 171 -21.61 9.31 -6.31
N ASP A 172 -21.78 8.56 -5.22
CA ASP A 172 -23.06 7.95 -4.87
C ASP A 172 -24.16 8.98 -4.61
N GLN A 173 -23.82 10.09 -3.94
CA GLN A 173 -24.76 11.20 -3.74
C GLN A 173 -25.17 11.82 -5.09
N TRP A 174 -24.20 12.10 -5.95
CA TRP A 174 -24.45 12.64 -7.29
C TRP A 174 -25.32 11.70 -8.13
N VAL A 175 -25.08 10.38 -8.08
CA VAL A 175 -25.93 9.38 -8.75
C VAL A 175 -27.38 9.48 -8.27
N ASN A 176 -27.60 9.56 -6.95
CA ASN A 176 -28.96 9.65 -6.40
C ASN A 176 -29.66 10.93 -6.82
N ASP A 177 -28.95 12.06 -6.85
CA ASP A 177 -29.49 13.35 -7.29
C ASP A 177 -29.88 13.32 -8.77
N GLN A 178 -29.00 12.81 -9.63
CA GLN A 178 -29.25 12.69 -11.07
C GLN A 178 -30.39 11.69 -11.37
N ALA A 179 -30.46 10.57 -10.65
CA ALA A 179 -31.56 9.61 -10.76
C ALA A 179 -32.91 10.22 -10.33
N SER A 180 -32.92 11.08 -9.31
CA SER A 180 -34.12 11.81 -8.88
C SER A 180 -34.61 12.77 -9.98
N ILE A 181 -33.69 13.52 -10.61
CA ILE A 181 -34.01 14.41 -11.74
C ILE A 181 -34.59 13.61 -12.92
N ALA A 182 -33.94 12.49 -13.28
CA ALA A 182 -34.41 11.62 -14.36
C ALA A 182 -35.82 11.05 -14.11
N ARG A 183 -36.11 10.63 -12.87
CA ARG A 183 -37.44 10.16 -12.46
C ARG A 183 -38.50 11.26 -12.59
N GLN A 184 -38.19 12.48 -12.17
CA GLN A 184 -39.10 13.61 -12.31
C GLN A 184 -39.39 13.93 -13.79
N LEU A 185 -38.36 13.90 -14.65
CA LEU A 185 -38.53 14.05 -16.10
C LEU A 185 -39.43 12.96 -16.71
N TYR A 186 -39.27 11.70 -16.27
CA TYR A 186 -40.11 10.59 -16.69
C TYR A 186 -41.58 10.79 -16.29
N HIS A 187 -41.83 11.23 -15.06
CA HIS A 187 -43.18 11.53 -14.58
C HIS A 187 -43.84 12.66 -15.39
N ILE A 188 -43.12 13.76 -15.67
CA ILE A 188 -43.64 14.86 -16.49
C ILE A 188 -43.98 14.38 -17.90
N GLN A 189 -43.14 13.55 -18.50
CA GLN A 189 -43.43 12.97 -19.81
C GLN A 189 -44.68 12.11 -19.79
N GLY A 190 -44.85 11.26 -18.77
CA GLY A 190 -46.06 10.46 -18.60
C GLY A 190 -47.33 11.32 -18.52
N LEU A 191 -47.28 12.41 -17.75
CA LEU A 191 -48.40 13.35 -17.57
C LEU A 191 -48.74 14.13 -18.84
N SER A 192 -47.74 14.49 -19.65
CA SER A 192 -47.94 15.28 -20.88
C SER A 192 -48.88 14.61 -21.90
N SER A 193 -49.01 13.28 -21.84
CA SER A 193 -49.92 12.50 -22.68
C SER A 193 -51.40 12.59 -22.26
N SER A 194 -51.68 13.03 -21.04
CA SER A 194 -53.00 12.96 -20.39
C SER A 194 -53.58 14.31 -19.99
N LEU A 195 -52.85 15.41 -20.19
CA LEU A 195 -53.25 16.76 -19.74
C LEU A 195 -53.82 17.63 -20.87
N SER A 196 -54.71 18.55 -20.50
CA SER A 196 -55.28 19.58 -21.39
C SER A 196 -54.34 20.78 -21.52
N THR A 197 -54.50 21.55 -22.60
CA THR A 197 -53.56 22.58 -23.09
C THR A 197 -53.22 23.69 -22.09
N GLY A 198 -54.07 23.93 -21.08
CA GLY A 198 -53.89 25.02 -20.10
C GLY A 198 -52.83 24.78 -19.02
N MET A 199 -52.48 23.53 -18.70
CA MET A 199 -51.47 23.19 -17.68
C MET A 199 -50.08 22.87 -18.28
N MET A 200 -49.93 23.00 -19.61
CA MET A 200 -48.70 22.62 -20.31
C MET A 200 -47.54 23.61 -20.09
N GLN A 201 -47.82 24.92 -19.95
CA GLN A 201 -46.75 25.93 -19.88
C GLN A 201 -45.88 25.81 -18.61
N GLU A 202 -46.48 25.63 -17.44
CA GLU A 202 -45.71 25.46 -16.18
C GLU A 202 -44.91 24.15 -16.18
N LEU A 203 -45.49 23.08 -16.75
CA LEU A 203 -44.81 21.79 -16.90
C LEU A 203 -43.64 21.88 -17.88
N ASP A 204 -43.78 22.61 -18.98
CA ASP A 204 -42.70 22.83 -19.94
C ASP A 204 -41.53 23.60 -19.30
N MET A 205 -41.83 24.62 -18.50
CA MET A 205 -40.80 25.36 -17.74
C MET A 205 -40.07 24.46 -16.74
N LEU A 206 -40.80 23.65 -15.97
CA LEU A 206 -40.21 22.70 -15.02
C LEU A 206 -39.39 21.62 -15.75
N GLN A 207 -39.89 21.10 -16.87
CA GLN A 207 -39.19 20.11 -17.68
C GLN A 207 -37.87 20.67 -18.23
N GLN A 208 -37.87 21.92 -18.69
CA GLN A 208 -36.65 22.56 -19.19
C GLN A 208 -35.63 22.74 -18.07
N SER A 209 -36.05 23.24 -16.90
CA SER A 209 -35.17 23.37 -15.74
C SER A 209 -34.55 22.04 -15.30
N LEU A 210 -35.34 20.95 -15.27
CA LEU A 210 -34.82 19.62 -14.94
C LEU A 210 -33.86 19.08 -16.02
N LYS A 211 -34.12 19.36 -17.31
CA LYS A 211 -33.19 18.99 -18.39
C LYS A 211 -31.86 19.73 -18.28
N ASP A 212 -31.87 20.99 -17.85
CA ASP A 212 -30.67 21.81 -17.68
C ASP A 212 -29.84 21.34 -16.46
N ASN A 213 -30.50 20.81 -15.43
CA ASN A 213 -29.85 20.26 -14.23
C ASN A 213 -29.39 18.81 -14.39
N LEU A 214 -29.85 18.10 -15.44
CA LEU A 214 -29.41 16.75 -15.75
C LEU A 214 -28.04 16.80 -16.44
N HIS A 215 -27.07 16.09 -15.88
CA HIS A 215 -25.70 16.07 -16.41
C HIS A 215 -25.68 15.51 -17.85
N PRO A 216 -24.88 16.07 -18.77
CA PRO A 216 -24.86 15.65 -20.18
C PRO A 216 -24.61 14.16 -20.40
N GLU A 217 -23.70 13.54 -19.63
CA GLU A 217 -23.47 12.08 -19.70
C GLU A 217 -24.67 11.27 -19.22
N CYS A 218 -25.41 11.74 -18.19
CA CYS A 218 -26.63 11.07 -17.73
C CYS A 218 -27.72 11.11 -18.79
N LYS A 219 -27.87 12.25 -19.48
CA LYS A 219 -28.77 12.37 -20.62
C LYS A 219 -28.42 11.38 -21.73
N LYS A 220 -27.14 11.29 -22.10
CA LYS A 220 -26.65 10.34 -23.10
C LYS A 220 -26.89 8.88 -22.71
N LEU A 221 -26.73 8.52 -21.44
CA LEU A 221 -27.04 7.18 -20.93
C LEU A 221 -28.53 6.85 -21.06
N LEU A 222 -29.42 7.81 -20.79
CA LEU A 222 -30.86 7.64 -20.98
C LEU A 222 -31.23 7.51 -22.47
N ASP A 223 -30.72 8.42 -23.31
CA ASP A 223 -30.99 8.43 -24.76
C ASP A 223 -30.50 7.15 -25.44
N SER A 224 -29.41 6.55 -24.95
CA SER A 224 -28.82 5.33 -25.51
C SER A 224 -29.40 4.02 -24.95
N TRP A 225 -30.28 4.07 -23.94
CA TRP A 225 -30.82 2.88 -23.28
C TRP A 225 -31.55 1.93 -24.23
N THR A 226 -32.35 2.48 -25.15
CA THR A 226 -33.05 1.70 -26.18
C THR A 226 -32.08 0.95 -27.09
N GLY A 227 -31.03 1.65 -27.56
CA GLY A 227 -29.97 1.06 -28.36
C GLY A 227 -29.15 0.00 -27.60
N LEU A 228 -28.95 0.18 -26.30
CA LEU A 228 -28.32 -0.83 -25.44
C LEU A 228 -29.17 -2.10 -25.36
N ARG A 229 -30.48 -1.95 -25.12
CA ARG A 229 -31.43 -3.09 -25.10
C ARG A 229 -31.47 -3.84 -26.42
N GLU A 230 -31.49 -3.12 -27.53
CA GLU A 230 -31.43 -3.72 -28.87
C GLU A 230 -30.11 -4.45 -29.09
N ARG A 231 -28.98 -3.86 -28.71
CA ARG A 231 -27.65 -4.48 -28.85
C ARG A 231 -27.58 -5.83 -28.14
N TYR A 232 -28.04 -5.90 -26.90
CA TYR A 232 -28.05 -7.15 -26.10
C TYR A 232 -29.21 -8.09 -26.46
N GLY A 233 -30.18 -7.63 -27.26
CA GLY A 233 -31.23 -8.47 -27.86
C GLY A 233 -30.82 -9.17 -29.15
N LYS A 234 -29.66 -8.84 -29.73
CA LYS A 234 -29.13 -9.50 -30.94
C LYS A 234 -28.59 -10.90 -30.63
N GLU A 235 -28.39 -11.69 -31.69
CA GLU A 235 -27.79 -13.02 -31.58
C GLU A 235 -26.29 -12.97 -31.21
N PHE A 236 -25.58 -11.93 -31.68
CA PHE A 236 -24.15 -11.76 -31.47
C PHE A 236 -23.80 -10.36 -30.93
N TYR A 237 -22.80 -10.34 -30.06
CA TYR A 237 -22.08 -9.14 -29.66
C TYR A 237 -20.86 -8.95 -30.56
N GLU A 238 -20.76 -7.78 -31.18
CA GLU A 238 -19.68 -7.44 -32.12
C GLU A 238 -18.90 -6.24 -31.59
N PHE A 239 -17.58 -6.38 -31.47
CA PHE A 239 -16.70 -5.29 -31.05
C PHE A 239 -15.36 -5.36 -31.76
N LYS A 240 -14.74 -4.21 -32.00
CA LYS A 240 -13.46 -4.10 -32.70
C LYS A 240 -12.33 -4.09 -31.67
N VAL A 241 -11.38 -5.02 -31.80
CA VAL A 241 -10.13 -5.04 -31.04
C VAL A 241 -8.98 -4.90 -32.01
N ARG A 242 -8.30 -3.75 -31.98
CA ARG A 242 -7.27 -3.38 -32.98
C ARG A 242 -7.88 -3.48 -34.38
N ASP A 243 -7.33 -4.34 -35.24
CA ASP A 243 -7.80 -4.51 -36.62
C ASP A 243 -8.77 -5.69 -36.81
N LYS A 244 -9.22 -6.34 -35.72
CA LYS A 244 -10.10 -7.51 -35.78
C LYS A 244 -11.48 -7.20 -35.21
N ILE A 245 -12.52 -7.61 -35.94
CA ILE A 245 -13.89 -7.65 -35.42
C ILE A 245 -14.06 -8.99 -34.70
N ILE A 246 -14.29 -8.91 -33.39
CA ILE A 246 -14.61 -10.08 -32.57
C ILE A 246 -16.12 -10.19 -32.51
N LYS A 247 -16.64 -11.37 -32.86
CA LYS A 247 -18.05 -11.71 -32.86
C LYS A 247 -18.28 -12.86 -31.89
N GLN A 248 -19.11 -12.65 -30.86
CA GLN A 248 -19.39 -13.63 -29.82
C GLN A 248 -20.90 -13.82 -29.65
N PRO A 249 -21.41 -15.04 -29.48
CA PRO A 249 -22.84 -15.26 -29.27
C PRO A 249 -23.27 -14.66 -27.94
N LEU A 250 -24.44 -14.01 -27.93
CA LEU A 250 -25.05 -13.42 -26.73
C LEU A 250 -25.94 -14.40 -25.97
N THR A 251 -26.24 -15.55 -26.56
CA THR A 251 -27.07 -16.58 -25.94
C THR A 251 -26.38 -17.95 -26.00
N TYR A 252 -26.85 -18.87 -25.18
CA TYR A 252 -26.53 -20.28 -25.30
C TYR A 252 -27.82 -21.11 -25.15
N LYS A 253 -27.88 -22.25 -25.82
CA LYS A 253 -29.04 -23.15 -25.76
C LYS A 253 -28.78 -24.27 -24.76
N SER A 254 -29.68 -24.44 -23.80
CA SER A 254 -29.61 -25.52 -22.81
C SER A 254 -29.97 -26.88 -23.42
N LEU A 255 -29.70 -27.97 -22.69
CA LEU A 255 -30.11 -29.33 -23.09
C LEU A 255 -31.63 -29.47 -23.24
N SER A 256 -32.42 -28.72 -22.48
CA SER A 256 -33.89 -28.69 -22.58
C SER A 256 -34.40 -27.82 -23.73
N GLY A 257 -33.51 -27.17 -24.48
CA GLY A 257 -33.84 -26.30 -25.61
C GLY A 257 -34.09 -24.83 -25.26
N THR A 258 -34.04 -24.45 -23.98
CA THR A 258 -34.19 -23.05 -23.53
C THR A 258 -33.00 -22.22 -23.99
N THR A 259 -33.28 -21.06 -24.60
CA THR A 259 -32.23 -20.09 -24.97
C THR A 259 -32.00 -19.13 -23.82
N LEU A 260 -30.78 -19.11 -23.30
CA LEU A 260 -30.38 -18.31 -22.14
C LEU A 260 -29.41 -17.20 -22.57
N PRO A 261 -29.72 -15.93 -22.28
CA PRO A 261 -28.80 -14.83 -22.55
C PRO A 261 -27.60 -14.84 -21.59
N LYS A 262 -26.42 -14.47 -22.09
CA LYS A 262 -25.19 -14.32 -21.29
C LYS A 262 -25.25 -13.09 -20.39
N VAL A 263 -25.97 -12.04 -20.80
CA VAL A 263 -26.19 -10.81 -20.04
C VAL A 263 -27.69 -10.49 -20.04
N LEU A 264 -28.27 -10.33 -18.85
CA LEU A 264 -29.67 -9.99 -18.66
C LEU A 264 -29.78 -8.52 -18.26
N LEU A 265 -30.53 -7.74 -19.02
CA LEU A 265 -30.82 -6.35 -18.69
C LEU A 265 -32.06 -6.24 -17.80
N PRO A 266 -32.12 -5.26 -16.89
CA PRO A 266 -33.31 -5.00 -16.10
C PRO A 266 -34.49 -4.57 -16.98
N LYS A 267 -35.71 -4.81 -16.49
CA LYS A 267 -36.97 -4.46 -17.16
C LYS A 267 -37.55 -3.13 -16.64
N TYR A 268 -36.70 -2.23 -16.16
CA TYR A 268 -37.12 -0.93 -15.66
C TYR A 268 -37.77 -0.08 -16.75
N SER A 269 -38.75 0.73 -16.33
CA SER A 269 -39.40 1.73 -17.18
C SER A 269 -39.13 3.15 -16.68
N ASP A 270 -38.98 3.33 -15.36
CA ASP A 270 -38.58 4.59 -14.76
C ASP A 270 -37.16 4.99 -15.16
N TRP A 271 -37.01 6.24 -15.62
CA TRP A 271 -35.70 6.78 -16.01
C TRP A 271 -34.75 6.92 -14.82
N GLY A 272 -35.26 7.14 -13.60
CA GLY A 272 -34.43 7.17 -12.40
C GLY A 272 -33.77 5.82 -12.12
N ASP A 273 -34.54 4.75 -12.15
CA ASP A 273 -34.03 3.38 -11.95
C ASP A 273 -33.06 2.96 -13.05
N ILE A 274 -33.37 3.29 -14.32
CA ILE A 274 -32.49 3.01 -15.47
C ILE A 274 -31.16 3.74 -15.30
N LEU A 275 -31.18 5.04 -14.97
CA LEU A 275 -29.97 5.84 -14.82
C LEU A 275 -29.13 5.37 -13.64
N LYS A 276 -29.77 5.14 -12.49
CA LYS A 276 -29.08 4.63 -11.29
C LYS A 276 -28.39 3.30 -11.56
N TRP A 277 -29.07 2.37 -12.22
CA TRP A 277 -28.49 1.08 -12.59
C TRP A 277 -27.30 1.24 -13.54
N GLN A 278 -27.41 2.07 -14.58
CA GLN A 278 -26.30 2.33 -15.51
C GLN A 278 -25.10 3.02 -14.85
N LEU A 279 -25.30 3.79 -13.77
CA LEU A 279 -24.23 4.49 -13.06
C LEU A 279 -23.57 3.65 -11.95
N GLN A 280 -24.26 2.67 -11.36
CA GLN A 280 -23.72 1.87 -10.25
C GLN A 280 -23.40 0.42 -10.63
N GLU A 281 -24.18 -0.18 -11.52
CA GLU A 281 -24.16 -1.63 -11.77
C GLU A 281 -24.32 -1.97 -13.25
N ASN A 282 -23.73 -1.14 -14.12
CA ASN A 282 -23.86 -1.27 -15.57
C ASN A 282 -23.49 -2.65 -16.11
N VAL A 283 -23.78 -2.88 -17.39
CA VAL A 283 -23.34 -4.09 -18.09
C VAL A 283 -21.82 -4.31 -17.94
N PRO A 284 -21.34 -5.57 -17.97
CA PRO A 284 -19.91 -5.84 -18.00
C PRO A 284 -19.22 -5.08 -19.14
N GLY A 285 -18.00 -4.60 -18.90
CA GLY A 285 -17.22 -3.84 -19.87
C GLY A 285 -17.58 -2.36 -19.98
N GLU A 286 -18.56 -1.88 -19.21
CA GLU A 286 -18.93 -0.46 -19.12
C GLU A 286 -18.72 0.04 -17.69
N PHE A 287 -18.38 1.32 -17.52
CA PHE A 287 -18.19 1.94 -16.20
C PHE A 287 -19.48 1.82 -15.35
N PRO A 288 -19.39 1.54 -14.03
CA PRO A 288 -18.17 1.43 -13.20
C PRO A 288 -17.56 0.01 -13.16
N PHE A 289 -17.87 -0.84 -14.13
CA PHE A 289 -17.34 -2.20 -14.29
C PHE A 289 -17.72 -3.17 -13.17
N THR A 290 -18.78 -2.87 -12.41
CA THR A 290 -19.28 -3.69 -11.30
C THR A 290 -19.54 -5.13 -11.71
N ALA A 291 -20.11 -5.34 -12.90
CA ALA A 291 -20.40 -6.67 -13.43
C ALA A 291 -19.22 -7.32 -14.18
N GLY A 292 -18.06 -6.66 -14.26
CA GLY A 292 -16.85 -7.14 -14.89
C GLY A 292 -16.21 -6.10 -15.83
N VAL A 293 -14.89 -6.19 -16.01
CA VAL A 293 -14.10 -5.26 -16.83
C VAL A 293 -14.15 -5.55 -18.34
N PHE A 294 -14.76 -6.67 -18.75
CA PHE A 294 -14.90 -7.06 -20.15
C PHE A 294 -16.38 -7.29 -20.50
N PRO A 295 -16.82 -6.96 -21.73
CA PRO A 295 -18.22 -7.14 -22.14
C PRO A 295 -18.75 -8.57 -22.02
N LEU A 296 -17.89 -9.54 -22.33
CA LEU A 296 -18.15 -10.97 -22.23
C LEU A 296 -16.88 -11.68 -21.79
N LYS A 297 -17.06 -12.85 -21.16
CA LYS A 297 -15.93 -13.73 -20.82
C LYS A 297 -15.24 -14.22 -22.10
N ARG A 298 -13.92 -14.42 -22.05
CA ARG A 298 -13.16 -14.98 -23.17
C ARG A 298 -13.65 -16.38 -23.51
N GLU A 299 -13.73 -16.67 -24.81
CA GLU A 299 -13.98 -18.03 -25.32
C GLU A 299 -12.61 -18.68 -25.62
N GLY A 300 -12.40 -19.92 -25.15
CA GLY A 300 -11.18 -20.70 -25.40
C GLY A 300 -10.01 -20.47 -24.44
N GLU A 301 -10.11 -19.52 -23.51
CA GLU A 301 -9.15 -19.34 -22.42
C GLU A 301 -9.90 -19.31 -21.09
N ASP A 302 -9.94 -20.46 -20.42
CA ASP A 302 -10.50 -20.59 -19.08
C ASP A 302 -9.65 -19.77 -18.09
N PRO A 303 -10.25 -19.03 -17.13
CA PRO A 303 -9.49 -18.30 -16.12
C PRO A 303 -8.62 -19.20 -15.22
N THR A 304 -8.89 -20.51 -15.19
CA THR A 304 -8.15 -21.50 -14.40
C THR A 304 -6.65 -21.31 -14.53
N ARG A 305 -5.98 -21.16 -13.38
CA ARG A 305 -4.53 -21.09 -13.27
C ARG A 305 -4.06 -22.24 -12.39
N MET A 306 -3.12 -23.02 -12.91
CA MET A 306 -2.72 -24.27 -12.25
C MET A 306 -1.62 -24.01 -11.23
N PHE A 307 -1.96 -24.13 -9.95
CA PHE A 307 -1.04 -23.96 -8.84
C PHE A 307 -0.22 -25.22 -8.60
N ALA A 308 1.11 -25.09 -8.66
CA ALA A 308 2.03 -26.18 -8.37
C ALA A 308 3.35 -25.66 -7.80
N GLY A 309 3.93 -26.46 -6.91
CA GLY A 309 5.21 -26.21 -6.28
C GLY A 309 5.45 -27.26 -5.21
N GLU A 310 6.39 -28.17 -5.47
CA GLU A 310 6.79 -29.20 -4.51
C GLU A 310 8.15 -29.80 -4.89
N GLY A 311 9.06 -29.89 -3.92
CA GLY A 311 10.38 -30.49 -4.09
C GLY A 311 11.30 -29.64 -4.98
N GLY A 312 12.10 -30.31 -5.81
CA GLY A 312 13.01 -29.64 -6.74
C GLY A 312 12.31 -29.13 -8.02
N PRO A 313 13.01 -28.29 -8.81
CA PRO A 313 12.48 -27.68 -10.01
C PRO A 313 11.95 -28.70 -11.04
N GLU A 314 12.62 -29.83 -11.22
CA GLU A 314 12.20 -30.86 -12.19
C GLU A 314 10.91 -31.59 -11.76
N ARG A 315 10.66 -31.75 -10.46
CA ARG A 315 9.40 -32.33 -9.95
C ARG A 315 8.24 -31.39 -10.24
N THR A 316 8.43 -30.11 -9.96
CA THR A 316 7.40 -29.08 -10.21
C THR A 316 7.19 -28.87 -11.71
N ASN A 317 8.25 -28.86 -12.52
CA ASN A 317 8.17 -28.81 -13.98
C ASN A 317 7.31 -29.97 -14.54
N ARG A 318 7.55 -31.22 -14.10
CA ARG A 318 6.71 -32.37 -14.48
C ARG A 318 5.24 -32.16 -14.11
N ARG A 319 4.97 -31.56 -12.95
CA ARG A 319 3.59 -31.22 -12.55
C ARG A 319 2.99 -30.16 -13.48
N PHE A 320 3.73 -29.12 -13.86
CA PHE A 320 3.25 -28.11 -14.81
C PHE A 320 2.89 -28.71 -16.18
N HIS A 321 3.72 -29.62 -16.70
CA HIS A 321 3.41 -30.31 -17.96
C HIS A 321 2.14 -31.17 -17.83
N TYR A 322 1.98 -31.88 -16.71
CA TYR A 322 0.79 -32.67 -16.44
C TYR A 322 -0.49 -31.82 -16.36
N VAL A 323 -0.50 -30.79 -15.53
CA VAL A 323 -1.71 -29.96 -15.29
C VAL A 323 -2.09 -29.12 -16.50
N SER A 324 -1.14 -28.80 -17.37
CA SER A 324 -1.39 -28.02 -18.58
C SER A 324 -1.65 -28.88 -19.82
N LEU A 325 -1.60 -30.21 -19.70
CA LEU A 325 -1.77 -31.14 -20.82
C LEU A 325 -3.14 -30.93 -21.50
N GLY A 326 -3.14 -30.83 -22.83
CA GLY A 326 -4.36 -30.61 -23.62
C GLY A 326 -4.97 -29.21 -23.54
N GLN A 327 -4.44 -28.32 -22.68
CA GLN A 327 -4.95 -26.95 -22.60
C GLN A 327 -4.41 -26.06 -23.73
N PRO A 328 -5.28 -25.26 -24.37
CA PRO A 328 -4.89 -24.38 -25.48
C PRO A 328 -4.04 -23.18 -25.04
N ALA A 329 -4.08 -22.82 -23.75
CA ALA A 329 -3.26 -21.78 -23.13
C ALA A 329 -2.55 -22.35 -21.89
N LYS A 330 -1.30 -21.95 -21.66
CA LYS A 330 -0.46 -22.43 -20.55
C LYS A 330 -0.43 -21.37 -19.46
N ARG A 331 -1.28 -21.51 -18.44
CA ARG A 331 -1.40 -20.56 -17.33
C ARG A 331 -0.87 -21.19 -16.04
N LEU A 332 0.42 -21.00 -15.78
CA LEU A 332 1.12 -21.61 -14.64
C LEU A 332 1.04 -20.70 -13.41
N SER A 333 0.96 -21.29 -12.22
CA SER A 333 1.16 -20.60 -10.94
C SER A 333 2.16 -21.37 -10.09
N THR A 334 3.28 -20.74 -9.78
CA THR A 334 4.39 -21.32 -9.03
C THR A 334 4.26 -20.98 -7.55
N ALA A 335 4.43 -21.99 -6.70
CA ALA A 335 4.53 -21.84 -5.25
C ALA A 335 5.96 -22.16 -4.80
N PHE A 336 6.65 -21.21 -4.16
CA PHE A 336 7.99 -21.44 -3.64
C PHE A 336 7.98 -22.00 -2.22
N ASP A 337 9.03 -22.76 -1.88
CA ASP A 337 9.20 -23.25 -0.51
C ASP A 337 9.55 -22.11 0.45
N SER A 338 9.41 -22.36 1.76
CA SER A 338 9.70 -21.32 2.76
C SER A 338 11.15 -20.84 2.76
N VAL A 339 12.11 -21.60 2.24
CA VAL A 339 13.51 -21.21 2.19
C VAL A 339 13.71 -20.15 1.09
N THR A 340 13.20 -20.43 -0.11
CA THR A 340 13.20 -19.49 -1.25
C THR A 340 12.39 -18.23 -0.95
N LEU A 341 11.22 -18.36 -0.30
CA LEU A 341 10.37 -17.20 0.04
C LEU A 341 11.06 -16.17 0.95
N TYR A 342 12.05 -16.60 1.73
CA TYR A 342 12.83 -15.74 2.62
C TYR A 342 14.16 -15.30 2.01
N GLY A 343 14.43 -15.64 0.74
CA GLY A 343 15.67 -15.28 0.05
C GLY A 343 16.91 -16.01 0.56
N GLU A 344 16.73 -17.19 1.14
CA GLU A 344 17.81 -18.00 1.70
C GLU A 344 18.19 -19.16 0.78
N ASP A 345 19.45 -19.59 0.85
CA ASP A 345 19.91 -20.79 0.16
C ASP A 345 19.59 -22.07 0.97
N PRO A 346 19.34 -23.21 0.31
CA PRO A 346 19.18 -24.49 0.99
C PRO A 346 20.49 -24.89 1.69
N ALA A 347 20.39 -25.38 2.92
CA ALA A 347 21.54 -25.74 3.75
C ALA A 347 21.28 -26.99 4.60
N TYR A 348 22.35 -27.65 5.07
CA TYR A 348 22.28 -28.83 5.94
C TYR A 348 21.79 -28.54 7.36
N ARG A 349 21.80 -27.26 7.79
CA ARG A 349 21.32 -26.87 9.12
C ARG A 349 19.87 -27.33 9.29
N PRO A 350 19.50 -28.08 10.34
CA PRO A 350 18.17 -28.67 10.47
C PRO A 350 17.00 -27.67 10.34
N ASP A 351 17.19 -26.43 10.81
CA ASP A 351 16.21 -25.35 10.68
C ASP A 351 15.84 -25.00 9.23
N ILE A 352 16.75 -25.26 8.30
CA ILE A 352 16.58 -25.05 6.85
C ILE A 352 16.28 -26.37 6.16
N TYR A 353 17.11 -27.40 6.37
CA TYR A 353 17.07 -28.67 5.64
C TYR A 353 15.67 -29.32 5.66
N GLY A 354 15.02 -29.33 6.83
CA GLY A 354 13.68 -29.91 6.99
C GLY A 354 12.56 -29.16 6.26
N LYS A 355 12.85 -27.98 5.69
CA LYS A 355 11.90 -27.12 5.00
C LYS A 355 12.12 -27.05 3.49
N VAL A 356 13.31 -27.44 3.01
CA VAL A 356 13.68 -27.36 1.59
C VAL A 356 12.75 -28.23 0.75
N GLY A 357 12.08 -27.63 -0.23
CA GLY A 357 11.14 -28.28 -1.14
C GLY A 357 9.81 -28.70 -0.50
N ASN A 358 9.54 -28.32 0.75
CA ASN A 358 8.26 -28.55 1.41
C ASN A 358 7.33 -27.35 1.20
N SER A 359 6.04 -27.62 0.96
CA SER A 359 5.01 -26.62 0.69
C SER A 359 5.30 -25.69 -0.50
N GLY A 360 6.25 -26.06 -1.36
CA GLY A 360 6.65 -25.28 -2.52
C GLY A 360 7.88 -25.86 -3.21
N VAL A 361 8.25 -25.27 -4.35
CA VAL A 361 9.47 -25.63 -5.08
C VAL A 361 10.67 -24.86 -4.50
N SER A 362 11.80 -25.56 -4.31
CA SER A 362 13.07 -24.92 -3.93
C SER A 362 13.79 -24.41 -5.17
N ILE A 363 14.05 -23.09 -5.21
CA ILE A 363 14.75 -22.39 -6.29
C ILE A 363 15.78 -21.45 -5.66
N ALA A 364 17.05 -21.82 -5.70
CA ALA A 364 18.14 -21.00 -5.16
C ALA A 364 18.93 -20.28 -6.27
N THR A 365 18.93 -20.85 -7.48
CA THR A 365 19.73 -20.35 -8.60
C THR A 365 18.89 -20.09 -9.85
N VAL A 366 19.46 -19.30 -10.77
CA VAL A 366 18.87 -19.10 -12.09
C VAL A 366 18.74 -20.41 -12.88
N ASP A 367 19.63 -21.38 -12.65
CA ASP A 367 19.56 -22.67 -13.34
C ASP A 367 18.41 -23.53 -12.83
N ASP A 368 18.03 -23.39 -11.56
CA ASP A 368 16.83 -24.01 -11.01
C ASP A 368 15.56 -23.41 -11.62
N ALA A 369 15.52 -22.08 -11.80
CA ALA A 369 14.43 -21.43 -12.53
C ALA A 369 14.34 -21.89 -14.01
N LYS A 370 15.48 -22.09 -14.69
CA LYS A 370 15.50 -22.66 -16.05
C LYS A 370 14.94 -24.08 -16.09
N LYS A 371 15.33 -24.94 -15.14
CA LYS A 371 14.79 -26.31 -15.02
C LYS A 371 13.28 -26.29 -14.76
N LEU A 372 12.82 -25.39 -13.89
CA LEU A 372 11.41 -25.25 -13.50
C LEU A 372 10.49 -24.99 -14.71
N TYR A 373 10.91 -24.13 -15.63
CA TYR A 373 10.10 -23.75 -16.80
C TYR A 373 10.54 -24.40 -18.11
N SER A 374 11.45 -25.37 -18.07
CA SER A 374 11.91 -26.08 -19.25
C SER A 374 10.73 -26.71 -20.02
N GLY A 375 10.73 -26.53 -21.35
CA GLY A 375 9.67 -27.00 -22.25
C GLY A 375 8.45 -26.08 -22.36
N PHE A 376 8.43 -24.94 -21.66
CA PHE A 376 7.44 -23.87 -21.87
C PHE A 376 8.09 -22.70 -22.60
N ASP A 377 7.52 -22.28 -23.73
CA ASP A 377 7.91 -21.01 -24.36
C ASP A 377 7.28 -19.86 -23.57
N LEU A 378 8.10 -19.19 -22.76
CA LEU A 378 7.69 -18.06 -21.92
C LEU A 378 7.35 -16.80 -22.75
N CYS A 379 7.75 -16.75 -24.02
CA CYS A 379 7.46 -15.64 -24.93
C CYS A 379 6.19 -15.90 -25.77
N ASP A 380 5.60 -17.09 -25.73
CA ASP A 380 4.37 -17.41 -26.46
C ASP A 380 3.21 -16.56 -25.90
N PRO A 381 2.40 -15.89 -26.75
CA PRO A 381 1.27 -15.08 -26.31
C PRO A 381 0.17 -15.86 -25.56
N LYS A 382 0.18 -17.19 -25.60
CA LYS A 382 -0.73 -18.09 -24.88
C LYS A 382 -0.09 -18.71 -23.63
N THR A 383 1.15 -18.36 -23.30
CA THR A 383 1.82 -18.77 -22.07
C THR A 383 1.85 -17.60 -21.09
N SER A 384 1.46 -17.84 -19.84
CA SER A 384 1.65 -16.88 -18.76
C SER A 384 2.04 -17.61 -17.48
N VAL A 385 2.97 -17.02 -16.74
CA VAL A 385 3.44 -17.55 -15.46
C VAL A 385 3.16 -16.53 -14.37
N SER A 386 2.53 -16.99 -13.30
CA SER A 386 2.44 -16.27 -12.03
C SER A 386 3.40 -16.93 -11.06
N MET A 387 4.21 -16.15 -10.36
CA MET A 387 5.14 -16.64 -9.35
C MET A 387 4.81 -15.90 -8.06
N THR A 388 4.38 -16.63 -7.04
CA THR A 388 3.94 -16.05 -5.76
C THR A 388 5.05 -16.14 -4.74
#